data_AF-A0A7X3K9P3-F1
#
_entry.id   AF-A0A7X3K9P3-F1
#
_cell.length_a   1.000
_cell.length_b   1.000
_cell.length_c   1.000
_cell.angle_alpha   90.00
_cell.angle_beta   90.00
_cell.angle_gamma   90.00
#
_symmetry.space_group_name_H-M   'P 1'
#
loop_
_entity.id
_entity.type
_entity.pdbx_description
1 polymer ?
#
loop_
_entity_poly.entity_id
_entity_poly.type
_entity_poly.pdbx_seq_one_letter_code
_entity_poly.pdbx_strand_id
1 'polypeptide(L)'
;MRALAVALSATLLAACASQDVVPREVPPPPVTSVAQADQQLAAVARERAAIEARFAERERVCYDKFFVNNCLDEAKERRRSALAAQRAIEVQAEHFKRRAVVEERDRNLAEAERRFKEQEARMAAEPPKPAAEPTPVPAQRKAIAPERMAERDARLRAQKQQEAASAGKRAQNVRDYEARKAQSEERQRKVAQRKAEKAAKAAKEAEDAKK
;
A
#
# COMPACT_ATOMS: atom_id res chain seq x y z
N MET A 1 -16.41 -70.58 9.21
CA MET A 1 -16.00 -69.39 10.01
C MET A 1 -14.65 -68.82 9.56
N ARG A 2 -14.47 -68.48 8.27
CA ARG A 2 -13.26 -67.80 7.76
C ARG A 2 -13.56 -66.56 6.91
N ALA A 3 -14.78 -66.42 6.39
CA ALA A 3 -15.21 -65.27 5.60
C ALA A 3 -15.57 -64.03 6.44
N LEU A 4 -15.94 -64.18 7.72
CA LEU A 4 -16.30 -63.05 8.59
C LEU A 4 -15.09 -62.30 9.16
N ALA A 5 -13.90 -62.91 9.18
CA ALA A 5 -12.69 -62.28 9.71
C ALA A 5 -12.02 -61.31 8.72
N VAL A 6 -12.21 -61.51 7.42
CA VAL A 6 -11.60 -60.68 6.37
C VAL A 6 -12.40 -59.40 6.12
N ALA A 7 -13.72 -59.42 6.34
CA ALA A 7 -14.56 -58.24 6.19
C ALA A 7 -14.31 -57.18 7.27
N LEU A 8 -13.94 -57.60 8.50
CA LEU A 8 -13.66 -56.67 9.61
C LEU A 8 -12.30 -55.97 9.48
N SER A 9 -11.36 -56.57 8.74
CA SER A 9 -10.01 -56.00 8.56
C SER A 9 -9.96 -54.96 7.44
N ALA A 10 -10.86 -55.02 6.46
CA ALA A 10 -10.96 -54.05 5.38
C ALA A 10 -11.56 -52.69 5.82
N THR A 11 -12.42 -52.69 6.85
CA THR A 11 -13.03 -51.45 7.37
C THR A 11 -12.10 -50.63 8.28
N LEU A 12 -11.06 -51.24 8.85
CA LEU A 12 -10.08 -50.54 9.70
C LEU A 12 -9.02 -49.77 8.90
N LEU A 13 -8.76 -50.15 7.63
CA LEU A 13 -7.84 -49.40 6.76
C LEU A 13 -8.47 -48.17 6.09
N ALA A 14 -9.80 -48.07 6.05
CA ALA A 14 -10.49 -46.92 5.45
C ALA A 14 -10.51 -45.68 6.37
N ALA A 15 -10.26 -45.84 7.67
CA ALA A 15 -10.27 -44.74 8.64
C ALA A 15 -8.97 -43.89 8.61
N CYS A 16 -7.88 -44.41 8.06
CA CYS A 16 -6.59 -43.69 7.96
C CYS A 16 -6.44 -42.87 6.66
N ALA A 17 -7.45 -42.88 5.78
CA ALA A 17 -7.41 -42.15 4.50
C ALA A 17 -8.10 -40.77 4.55
N SER A 18 -8.44 -40.27 5.74
CA SER A 18 -8.79 -38.87 5.95
C SER A 18 -7.51 -38.03 6.02
N GLN A 19 -6.69 -38.08 4.97
CA GLN A 19 -5.69 -37.03 4.79
C GLN A 19 -6.48 -35.76 4.53
N ASP A 20 -6.39 -34.80 5.45
CA ASP A 20 -6.76 -33.41 5.20
C ASP A 20 -6.23 -33.06 3.82
N VAL A 21 -7.15 -32.85 2.87
CA VAL A 21 -6.80 -32.35 1.54
C VAL A 21 -6.23 -30.98 1.79
N VAL A 22 -4.89 -30.90 1.87
CA VAL A 22 -4.17 -29.64 1.91
C VAL A 22 -4.69 -28.86 0.70
N PRO A 23 -5.34 -27.70 0.90
CA PRO A 23 -5.85 -26.92 -0.22
C PRO A 23 -4.66 -26.68 -1.16
N ARG A 24 -4.72 -27.26 -2.35
CA ARG A 24 -3.70 -27.03 -3.37
C ARG A 24 -3.73 -25.53 -3.63
N GLU A 25 -2.66 -24.87 -3.22
CA GLU A 25 -2.55 -23.41 -3.25
C GLU A 25 -2.53 -22.98 -4.72
N VAL A 26 -3.71 -22.60 -5.23
CA VAL A 26 -3.86 -22.15 -6.61
C VAL A 26 -3.03 -20.88 -6.73
N PRO A 27 -2.04 -20.82 -7.65
CA PRO A 27 -1.21 -19.65 -7.78
C PRO A 27 -2.09 -18.44 -8.12
N PRO A 28 -1.87 -17.31 -7.45
CA PRO A 28 -2.66 -16.11 -7.71
C PRO A 28 -2.52 -15.66 -9.17
N PRO A 29 -3.59 -15.11 -9.77
CA PRO A 29 -3.58 -14.70 -11.16
C PRO A 29 -2.46 -13.68 -11.41
N PRO A 30 -1.76 -13.76 -12.56
CA PRO A 30 -0.62 -12.91 -12.83
C PRO A 30 -0.99 -11.43 -12.83
N VAL A 31 -0.09 -10.62 -12.27
CA VAL A 31 -0.19 -9.16 -12.23
C VAL A 31 0.38 -8.58 -13.52
N THR A 32 -0.41 -7.77 -14.21
CA THR A 32 -0.07 -7.21 -15.53
C THR A 32 0.11 -5.70 -15.52
N SER A 33 -0.28 -5.02 -14.45
CA SER A 33 -0.12 -3.55 -14.33
C SER A 33 0.13 -3.11 -12.89
N VAL A 34 0.73 -1.93 -12.73
CA VAL A 34 0.99 -1.33 -11.41
C VAL A 34 -0.33 -1.04 -10.69
N ALA A 35 -1.34 -0.54 -11.41
CA ALA A 35 -2.66 -0.29 -10.84
C ALA A 35 -3.33 -1.57 -10.32
N GLN A 36 -3.21 -2.68 -11.05
CA GLN A 36 -3.69 -3.99 -10.59
C GLN A 36 -2.91 -4.47 -9.37
N ALA A 37 -1.58 -4.28 -9.34
CA ALA A 37 -0.75 -4.61 -8.19
C ALA A 37 -1.19 -3.85 -6.93
N ASP A 38 -1.47 -2.54 -7.06
CA ASP A 38 -1.95 -1.71 -5.96
C ASP A 38 -3.34 -2.14 -5.47
N GLN A 39 -4.25 -2.49 -6.38
CA GLN A 39 -5.56 -3.04 -6.02
C GLN A 39 -5.44 -4.36 -5.26
N GLN A 40 -4.55 -5.25 -5.70
CA GLN A 40 -4.30 -6.52 -5.01
C GLN A 40 -3.70 -6.30 -3.62
N LEU A 41 -2.71 -5.42 -3.46
CA LEU A 41 -2.14 -5.08 -2.15
C LEU A 41 -3.19 -4.49 -1.21
N ALA A 42 -4.07 -3.62 -1.71
CA ALA A 42 -5.19 -3.09 -0.94
C ALA A 42 -6.20 -4.18 -0.56
N ALA A 43 -6.46 -5.16 -1.44
CA ALA A 43 -7.32 -6.29 -1.14
C ALA A 43 -6.70 -7.22 -0.09
N VAL A 44 -5.40 -7.52 -0.20
CA VAL A 44 -4.63 -8.28 0.79
C VAL A 44 -4.70 -7.60 2.15
N ALA A 45 -4.51 -6.28 2.22
CA ALA A 45 -4.58 -5.55 3.49
C ALA A 45 -5.97 -5.70 4.16
N ARG A 46 -7.05 -5.62 3.40
CA ARG A 46 -8.41 -5.83 3.91
C ARG A 46 -8.63 -7.28 4.37
N GLU A 47 -8.18 -8.26 3.58
CA GLU A 47 -8.37 -9.67 3.93
C GLU A 47 -7.54 -10.06 5.15
N ARG A 48 -6.31 -9.55 5.29
CA ARG A 48 -5.50 -9.74 6.50
C ARG A 48 -6.22 -9.22 7.74
N ALA A 49 -6.79 -8.02 7.67
CA ALA A 49 -7.59 -7.48 8.77
C ALA A 49 -8.83 -8.35 9.08
N ALA A 50 -9.49 -8.89 8.05
CA ALA A 50 -10.61 -9.81 8.22
C ALA A 50 -10.19 -11.16 8.84
N ILE A 51 -9.04 -11.72 8.45
CA ILE A 51 -8.47 -12.94 9.02
C ILE A 51 -8.17 -12.74 10.51
N GLU A 52 -7.53 -11.63 10.88
CA GLU A 52 -7.25 -11.31 12.28
C GLU A 52 -8.55 -11.14 13.09
N ALA A 53 -9.56 -10.48 12.53
CA ALA A 53 -10.86 -10.33 13.18
C ALA A 53 -11.55 -11.69 13.43
N ARG A 54 -11.55 -12.59 12.43
CA ARG A 54 -12.09 -13.96 12.56
C ARG A 54 -11.30 -14.77 13.60
N PHE A 55 -9.99 -14.60 13.66
CA PHE A 55 -9.16 -15.26 14.68
C PHE A 55 -9.50 -14.75 16.09
N ALA A 56 -9.58 -13.44 16.29
CA ALA A 56 -9.92 -12.84 17.58
C ALA A 56 -11.33 -13.24 18.05
N GLU A 57 -12.30 -13.35 17.14
CA GLU A 57 -13.64 -13.88 17.45
C GLU A 57 -13.56 -15.35 17.90
N ARG A 58 -12.83 -16.18 17.14
CA ARG A 58 -12.68 -17.60 17.45
C ARG A 58 -11.93 -17.85 18.75
N GLU A 59 -10.94 -17.02 19.05
CA GLU A 59 -10.17 -17.07 20.29
C GLU A 59 -11.09 -16.89 21.51
N ARG A 60 -12.01 -15.92 21.48
CA ARG A 60 -13.03 -15.74 22.54
C ARG A 60 -13.88 -17.00 22.71
N VAL A 61 -14.40 -17.54 21.61
CA VAL A 61 -15.20 -18.78 21.63
C VAL A 61 -14.42 -19.99 22.15
N CYS A 62 -13.11 -20.06 21.88
CA CYS A 62 -12.28 -21.17 22.35
C CYS A 62 -12.11 -21.17 23.86
N TYR A 63 -12.07 -20.00 24.50
CA TYR A 63 -11.96 -19.90 25.97
C TYR A 63 -13.21 -20.39 26.69
N ASP A 64 -14.37 -20.41 26.03
CA ASP A 64 -15.62 -20.94 26.60
C ASP A 64 -15.75 -22.47 26.45
N LYS A 65 -14.80 -23.14 25.79
CA LYS A 65 -14.84 -24.59 25.54
C LYS A 65 -14.02 -25.36 26.57
N PHE A 66 -14.42 -26.61 26.82
CA PHE A 66 -13.66 -27.52 27.69
C PHE A 66 -12.25 -27.84 27.14
N PHE A 67 -12.14 -28.07 25.82
CA PHE A 67 -10.86 -28.34 25.15
C PHE A 67 -10.26 -27.05 24.55
N VAL A 68 -9.96 -26.07 25.40
CA VAL A 68 -9.44 -24.74 24.98
C VAL A 68 -8.19 -24.87 24.09
N ASN A 69 -7.21 -25.67 24.51
CA ASN A 69 -5.92 -25.77 23.80
C ASN A 69 -6.09 -26.29 22.37
N ASN A 70 -6.83 -27.39 22.19
CA ASN A 70 -7.09 -27.93 20.85
C ASN A 70 -7.86 -26.93 19.97
N CYS A 71 -8.86 -26.23 20.53
CA CYS A 71 -9.58 -25.19 19.80
C CYS A 71 -8.67 -24.03 19.38
N LEU A 72 -7.78 -23.57 20.27
CA LEU A 72 -6.84 -22.50 19.98
C LEU A 72 -5.81 -22.92 18.93
N ASP A 73 -5.33 -24.16 18.97
CA ASP A 73 -4.40 -24.68 17.98
C ASP A 73 -5.07 -24.73 16.60
N GLU A 74 -6.28 -25.28 16.48
CA GLU A 74 -7.02 -25.23 15.22
C GLU A 74 -7.26 -23.80 14.72
N ALA A 75 -7.54 -22.86 15.62
CA ALA A 75 -7.71 -21.44 15.26
C ALA A 75 -6.41 -20.83 14.72
N LYS A 76 -5.27 -21.15 15.34
CA LYS A 76 -3.94 -20.69 14.90
C LYS A 76 -3.54 -21.32 13.56
N GLU A 77 -3.80 -22.60 13.37
CA GLU A 77 -3.54 -23.31 12.10
C GLU A 77 -4.31 -22.67 10.94
N ARG A 78 -5.60 -22.39 11.14
CA ARG A 78 -6.45 -21.70 10.16
C ARG A 78 -5.98 -20.28 9.87
N ARG A 79 -5.57 -19.53 10.91
CA ARG A 79 -4.97 -18.20 10.73
C ARG A 79 -3.68 -18.29 9.93
N ARG A 80 -2.79 -19.22 10.25
CA ARG A 80 -1.51 -19.39 9.56
C ARG A 80 -1.70 -19.70 8.08
N SER A 81 -2.55 -20.66 7.73
CA SER A 81 -2.81 -21.01 6.33
C SER A 81 -3.46 -19.87 5.55
N ALA A 82 -4.42 -19.16 6.15
CA ALA A 82 -5.07 -18.02 5.51
C ALA A 82 -4.07 -16.87 5.25
N LEU A 83 -3.19 -16.56 6.22
CA LEU A 83 -2.15 -15.55 6.03
C LEU A 83 -1.09 -15.97 5.02
N ALA A 84 -0.76 -17.26 4.92
CA ALA A 84 0.18 -17.77 3.92
C ALA A 84 -0.33 -17.54 2.49
N ALA A 85 -1.62 -17.83 2.24
CA ALA A 85 -2.26 -17.58 0.96
C ALA A 85 -2.23 -16.08 0.58
N GLN A 86 -2.49 -15.19 1.55
CA GLN A 86 -2.39 -13.74 1.34
C GLN A 86 -0.96 -13.28 1.03
N ARG A 87 0.04 -13.88 1.69
CA ARG A 87 1.45 -13.56 1.46
C ARG A 87 1.90 -13.94 0.06
N ALA A 88 1.37 -15.01 -0.53
CA ALA A 88 1.68 -15.38 -1.91
C ALA A 88 1.23 -14.29 -2.90
N ILE A 89 0.04 -13.72 -2.71
CA ILE A 89 -0.49 -12.60 -3.51
C ILE A 89 0.37 -11.35 -3.30
N GLU A 90 0.68 -11.02 -2.05
CA GLU A 90 1.49 -9.86 -1.66
C GLU A 90 2.87 -9.87 -2.34
N VAL A 91 3.58 -11.00 -2.27
CA VAL A 91 4.91 -11.15 -2.88
C VAL A 91 4.85 -10.97 -4.39
N GLN A 92 3.85 -11.54 -5.06
CA GLN A 92 3.71 -11.41 -6.51
C GLN A 92 3.47 -9.95 -6.93
N ALA A 93 2.57 -9.24 -6.24
CA ALA A 93 2.25 -7.85 -6.52
C ALA A 93 3.44 -6.92 -6.24
N GLU A 94 4.12 -7.09 -5.10
CA GLU A 94 5.32 -6.32 -4.78
C GLU A 94 6.45 -6.58 -5.77
N HIS A 95 6.68 -7.84 -6.14
CA HIS A 95 7.69 -8.20 -7.12
C HIS A 95 7.44 -7.51 -8.47
N PHE A 96 6.18 -7.50 -8.93
CA PHE A 96 5.81 -6.76 -10.14
C PHE A 96 6.12 -5.27 -10.02
N LYS A 97 5.74 -4.62 -8.91
CA LYS A 97 6.03 -3.20 -8.69
C LYS A 97 7.51 -2.90 -8.67
N ARG A 98 8.32 -3.71 -7.97
CA ARG A 98 9.77 -3.54 -7.92
C ARG A 98 10.37 -3.66 -9.32
N ARG A 99 9.92 -4.63 -10.12
CA ARG A 99 10.34 -4.78 -11.52
C ARG A 99 9.95 -3.57 -12.37
N ALA A 100 8.71 -3.09 -12.26
CA ALA A 100 8.25 -1.93 -13.02
C ALA A 100 9.09 -0.67 -12.74
N VAL A 101 9.46 -0.42 -11.47
CA VAL A 101 10.33 0.70 -11.07
C VAL A 101 11.74 0.56 -11.66
N VAL A 102 12.30 -0.65 -11.65
CA VAL A 102 13.62 -0.90 -12.25
C VAL A 102 13.56 -0.69 -13.76
N GLU A 103 12.56 -1.24 -14.43
CA GLU A 103 12.37 -1.08 -15.88
C GLU A 103 12.19 0.39 -16.28
N GLU A 104 11.47 1.19 -15.48
CA GLU A 104 11.35 2.64 -15.69
C GLU A 104 12.70 3.36 -15.52
N ARG A 105 13.44 3.04 -14.45
CA ARG A 105 14.76 3.62 -14.21
C ARG A 105 15.72 3.30 -15.35
N ASP A 106 15.73 2.07 -15.83
CA ASP A 106 16.64 1.63 -16.89
C ASP A 106 16.31 2.33 -18.22
N ARG A 107 15.02 2.59 -18.51
CA ARG A 107 14.62 3.44 -19.64
C ARG A 107 15.13 4.87 -19.50
N ASN A 108 14.98 5.46 -18.33
CA ASN A 108 15.46 6.83 -18.05
C ASN A 108 16.98 6.94 -18.19
N LEU A 109 17.73 5.92 -17.73
CA LEU A 109 19.19 5.87 -17.90
C LEU A 109 19.58 5.75 -19.37
N ALA A 110 18.93 4.88 -20.14
CA ALA A 110 19.18 4.75 -21.57
C ALA A 110 18.87 6.06 -22.33
N GLU A 111 17.80 6.77 -21.96
CA GLU A 111 17.48 8.08 -22.50
C GLU A 111 18.55 9.14 -22.18
N ALA A 112 19.01 9.17 -20.92
CA ALA A 112 20.07 10.08 -20.50
C ALA A 112 21.38 9.81 -21.25
N GLU A 113 21.74 8.52 -21.43
CA GLU A 113 22.94 8.14 -22.17
C GLU A 113 22.86 8.54 -23.65
N ARG A 114 21.70 8.37 -24.30
CA ARG A 114 21.49 8.86 -25.68
C ARG A 114 21.69 10.37 -25.76
N ARG A 115 21.05 11.13 -24.86
CA ARG A 115 21.19 12.60 -24.81
C ARG A 115 22.62 13.04 -24.52
N PHE A 116 23.36 12.28 -23.71
CA PHE A 116 24.76 12.56 -23.44
C PHE A 116 25.62 12.34 -24.68
N LYS A 117 25.46 11.19 -25.36
CA LYS A 117 26.15 10.90 -26.63
C LYS A 117 25.85 11.90 -27.73
N GLU A 118 24.59 12.34 -27.84
CA GLU A 118 24.19 13.40 -28.78
C GLU A 118 24.85 14.74 -28.44
N GLN A 119 24.95 15.09 -27.15
CA GLN A 119 25.64 16.30 -26.71
C GLN A 119 27.15 16.21 -26.95
N GLU A 120 27.79 15.08 -26.65
CA GLU A 120 29.20 14.88 -26.96
C GLU A 120 29.46 14.97 -28.47
N ALA A 121 28.62 14.35 -29.31
CA ALA A 121 28.72 14.45 -30.76
C ALA A 121 28.57 15.90 -31.25
N ARG A 122 27.63 16.67 -30.67
CA ARG A 122 27.48 18.10 -30.95
C ARG A 122 28.71 18.90 -30.55
N MET A 123 29.22 18.69 -29.33
CA MET A 123 30.40 19.37 -28.81
C MET A 123 31.67 19.01 -29.59
N ALA A 124 31.79 17.79 -30.10
CA ALA A 124 32.90 17.35 -30.94
C ALA A 124 32.80 17.92 -32.37
N ALA A 125 31.58 18.15 -32.88
CA ALA A 125 31.34 18.78 -34.18
C ALA A 125 31.45 20.32 -34.13
N GLU A 126 31.18 20.93 -32.97
CA GLU A 126 31.39 22.35 -32.76
C GLU A 126 32.90 22.66 -32.68
N PRO A 127 33.43 23.57 -33.51
CA PRO A 127 34.83 23.97 -33.42
C PRO A 127 35.11 24.56 -32.02
N PRO A 128 36.31 24.33 -31.46
CA PRO A 128 36.67 24.87 -30.16
C PRO A 128 36.45 26.38 -30.18
N LYS A 129 35.63 26.88 -29.25
CA LYS A 129 35.47 28.32 -29.06
C LYS A 129 36.86 28.93 -28.97
N PRO A 130 37.16 29.99 -29.74
CA PRO A 130 38.47 30.63 -29.69
C PRO A 130 38.81 30.91 -28.24
N ALA A 131 40.02 30.52 -27.82
CA ALA A 131 40.49 30.76 -26.48
C ALA A 131 40.23 32.23 -26.16
N ALA A 132 39.42 32.50 -25.15
CA ALA A 132 39.25 33.86 -24.67
C ALA A 132 40.66 34.39 -24.41
N GLU A 133 40.99 35.56 -25.00
CA GLU A 133 42.23 36.26 -24.71
C GLU A 133 42.45 36.24 -23.20
N PRO A 134 43.70 36.07 -22.72
CA PRO A 134 43.97 36.01 -21.30
C PRO A 134 43.58 37.35 -20.67
N THR A 135 42.31 37.47 -20.28
CA THR A 135 41.85 38.49 -19.36
C THR A 135 42.73 38.34 -18.13
N PRO A 136 43.32 39.43 -17.64
CA PRO A 136 44.19 39.39 -16.47
C PRO A 136 43.48 38.60 -15.38
N VAL A 137 44.19 37.62 -14.81
CA VAL A 137 43.67 36.73 -13.78
C VAL A 137 42.89 37.59 -12.79
N PRO A 138 41.55 37.46 -12.70
CA PRO A 138 40.80 38.29 -11.79
C PRO A 138 41.39 38.06 -10.41
N ALA A 139 41.73 39.16 -9.74
CA ALA A 139 42.39 39.14 -8.43
C ALA A 139 41.75 38.04 -7.57
N GLN A 140 42.57 37.19 -6.94
CA GLN A 140 42.09 36.06 -6.15
C GLN A 140 40.89 36.50 -5.33
N ARG A 141 39.71 35.96 -5.66
CA ARG A 141 38.47 36.34 -4.99
C ARG A 141 38.70 36.12 -3.50
N LYS A 142 38.63 37.20 -2.72
CA LYS A 142 38.67 37.14 -1.25
C LYS A 142 37.76 36.00 -0.82
N ALA A 143 38.21 35.18 0.13
CA ALA A 143 37.42 34.04 0.58
C ALA A 143 36.06 34.55 1.11
N ILE A 144 35.02 34.42 0.28
CA ILE A 144 33.62 34.79 0.59
C ILE A 144 32.98 33.74 1.52
N ALA A 145 33.76 32.78 2.01
CA ALA A 145 33.28 31.71 2.87
C ALA A 145 32.66 32.24 4.18
N PRO A 146 33.33 33.11 4.97
CA PRO A 146 32.72 33.68 6.18
C PRO A 146 31.45 34.50 5.90
N GLU A 147 31.43 35.29 4.83
CA GLU A 147 30.25 36.09 4.45
C GLU A 147 29.07 35.21 4.01
N ARG A 148 29.31 34.17 3.20
CA ARG A 148 28.27 33.20 2.81
C ARG A 148 27.73 32.41 3.99
N MET A 149 28.58 32.07 4.96
CA MET A 149 28.16 31.40 6.19
C MET A 149 27.28 32.32 7.04
N ALA A 150 27.68 33.60 7.19
CA ALA A 150 26.90 34.60 7.90
C ALA A 150 25.54 34.86 7.24
N GLU A 151 25.47 34.95 5.91
CA GLU A 151 24.22 35.12 5.17
C GLU A 151 23.29 33.91 5.34
N ARG A 152 23.84 32.68 5.25
CA ARG A 152 23.06 31.45 5.48
C ARG A 152 22.53 31.39 6.91
N ASP A 153 23.35 31.73 7.90
CA ASP A 153 22.95 31.69 9.31
C ASP A 153 21.91 32.76 9.62
N ALA A 154 22.01 33.95 9.00
CA ALA A 154 20.98 34.99 9.06
C ALA A 154 19.66 34.52 8.43
N ARG A 155 19.72 33.85 7.26
CA ARG A 155 18.55 33.26 6.60
C ARG A 155 17.88 32.19 7.45
N LEU A 156 18.67 31.33 8.10
CA LEU A 156 18.15 30.31 9.02
C LEU A 156 17.49 30.93 10.26
N ARG A 157 18.06 32.01 10.82
CA ARG A 157 17.44 32.74 11.94
C ARG A 157 16.12 33.39 11.53
N ALA A 158 16.08 34.03 10.36
CA ALA A 158 14.86 34.63 9.82
C ALA A 158 13.76 33.57 9.57
N GLN A 159 14.12 32.41 9.00
CA GLN A 159 13.19 31.30 8.81
C GLN A 159 12.64 30.79 10.15
N LYS A 160 13.50 30.56 11.15
CA LYS A 160 13.07 30.13 12.49
C LYS A 160 12.12 31.14 13.15
N GLN A 161 12.40 32.44 13.01
CA GLN A 161 11.52 33.50 13.53
C GLN A 161 10.17 33.51 12.81
N GLN A 162 10.15 33.37 11.48
CA GLN A 162 8.91 33.28 10.70
C GLN A 162 8.10 32.01 11.02
N GLU A 163 8.77 30.87 11.21
CA GLU A 163 8.13 29.62 11.61
C GLU A 163 7.52 29.71 13.00
N ALA A 164 8.22 30.32 13.95
CA ALA A 164 7.73 30.58 15.30
C ALA A 164 6.53 31.55 15.28
N ALA A 165 6.64 32.66 14.54
CA ALA A 165 5.57 33.65 14.40
C ALA A 165 4.33 33.06 13.69
N SER A 166 4.50 32.15 12.74
CA SER A 166 3.41 31.51 11.99
C SER A 166 2.89 30.21 12.61
N ALA A 167 3.52 29.68 13.67
CA ALA A 167 3.15 28.40 14.28
C ALA A 167 1.69 28.39 14.78
N GLY A 168 1.27 29.45 15.48
CA GLY A 168 -0.11 29.60 15.96
C GLY A 168 -1.12 29.64 14.80
N LYS A 169 -0.84 30.43 13.76
CA LYS A 169 -1.69 30.53 12.57
C LYS A 169 -1.78 29.21 11.80
N ARG A 170 -0.68 28.46 11.68
CA ARG A 170 -0.67 27.12 11.07
C ARG A 170 -1.53 26.14 11.85
N ALA A 171 -1.39 26.11 13.18
CA ALA A 171 -2.21 25.26 14.04
C ALA A 171 -3.70 25.60 13.92
N GLN A 172 -4.05 26.87 13.83
CA GLN A 172 -5.44 27.31 13.61
C GLN A 172 -5.95 26.87 12.23
N ASN A 173 -5.17 27.09 11.16
CA ASN A 173 -5.55 26.67 9.81
C ASN A 173 -5.81 25.16 9.71
N VAL A 174 -5.01 24.34 10.41
CA VAL A 174 -5.22 22.88 10.47
C VAL A 174 -6.55 22.56 11.15
N ARG A 175 -6.83 23.16 12.32
CA ARG A 175 -8.11 22.97 13.03
C ARG A 175 -9.31 23.40 12.18
N ASP A 176 -9.20 24.54 11.50
CA ASP A 176 -10.26 25.05 10.62
C ASP A 176 -10.48 24.13 9.42
N TYR A 177 -9.42 23.57 8.85
CA TYR A 177 -9.51 22.62 7.75
C TYR A 177 -10.19 21.30 8.18
N GLU A 178 -9.79 20.75 9.33
CA GLU A 178 -10.40 19.55 9.89
C GLU A 178 -11.88 19.76 10.23
N ALA A 179 -12.23 20.92 10.81
CA ALA A 179 -13.63 21.28 11.07
C ALA A 179 -14.44 21.38 9.77
N ARG A 180 -13.90 22.02 8.72
CA ARG A 180 -14.56 22.10 7.40
C ARG A 180 -14.75 20.72 6.77
N LYS A 181 -13.77 19.83 6.92
CA LYS A 181 -13.84 18.45 6.43
C LYS A 181 -14.95 17.68 7.15
N ALA A 182 -14.99 17.71 8.49
CA ALA A 182 -16.02 17.04 9.28
C ALA A 182 -17.43 17.55 8.93
N GLN A 183 -17.59 18.88 8.80
CA GLN A 183 -18.87 19.47 8.38
C GLN A 183 -19.28 19.03 6.96
N SER A 184 -18.32 18.90 6.04
CA SER A 184 -18.60 18.43 4.68
C SER A 184 -19.05 16.97 4.68
N GLU A 185 -18.38 16.10 5.43
CA GLU A 185 -18.76 14.70 5.58
C GLU A 185 -20.14 14.55 6.22
N GLU A 186 -20.45 15.34 7.25
CA GLU A 186 -21.78 15.34 7.88
C GLU A 186 -22.88 15.78 6.89
N ARG A 187 -22.63 16.84 6.11
CA ARG A 187 -23.57 17.28 5.06
C ARG A 187 -23.79 16.18 4.03
N GLN A 188 -22.74 15.49 3.59
CA GLN A 188 -22.85 14.39 2.65
C GLN A 188 -23.67 13.23 3.22
N ARG A 189 -23.45 12.86 4.49
CA ARG A 189 -24.24 11.84 5.19
C ARG A 189 -25.73 12.22 5.27
N LYS A 190 -26.05 13.45 5.66
CA LYS A 190 -27.43 13.96 5.71
C LYS A 190 -28.11 13.94 4.33
N VAL A 191 -27.38 14.32 3.28
CA VAL A 191 -27.91 14.26 1.90
C VAL A 191 -28.15 12.82 1.47
N ALA A 192 -27.24 11.90 1.78
CA ALA A 192 -27.39 10.47 1.47
C ALA A 192 -28.60 9.86 2.20
N GLN A 193 -28.76 10.14 3.49
CA GLN A 193 -29.92 9.70 4.29
C GLN A 193 -31.23 10.22 3.69
N ARG A 194 -31.33 11.53 3.41
CA ARG A 194 -32.53 12.11 2.79
C ARG A 194 -32.85 11.50 1.42
N LYS A 195 -31.83 11.18 0.62
CA LYS A 195 -32.03 10.49 -0.66
C LYS A 195 -32.54 9.07 -0.45
N ALA A 196 -31.98 8.32 0.50
CA ALA A 196 -32.41 6.97 0.83
C ALA A 196 -33.84 6.94 1.38
N GLU A 197 -34.19 7.86 2.28
CA GLU A 197 -35.56 8.01 2.81
C GLU A 197 -36.57 8.33 1.70
N LYS A 198 -36.24 9.28 0.81
CA LYS A 198 -37.09 9.60 -0.35
C LYS A 198 -37.25 8.41 -1.30
N ALA A 199 -36.17 7.67 -1.57
CA ALA A 199 -36.23 6.47 -2.41
C ALA A 199 -37.07 5.37 -1.76
N ALA A 200 -36.92 5.14 -0.45
CA ALA A 200 -37.72 4.18 0.29
C ALA A 200 -39.21 4.56 0.33
N LYS A 201 -39.51 5.86 0.50
CA LYS A 201 -40.90 6.35 0.44
C LYS A 201 -41.51 6.18 -0.95
N ALA A 202 -40.78 6.55 -2.01
CA ALA A 202 -41.22 6.35 -3.39
C ALA A 202 -41.41 4.86 -3.74
N ALA A 203 -40.55 3.97 -3.23
CA ALA A 203 -40.70 2.53 -3.41
C ALA A 203 -41.98 2.00 -2.74
N LYS A 204 -42.25 2.42 -1.49
CA LYS A 204 -43.50 2.06 -0.78
C LYS A 204 -44.74 2.57 -1.51
N GLU A 205 -44.75 3.85 -1.90
CA GLU A 205 -45.86 4.43 -2.67
C GLU A 205 -46.08 3.70 -4.01
N ALA A 206 -45.02 3.24 -4.66
CA ALA A 206 -45.11 2.46 -5.91
C ALA A 206 -45.58 1.01 -5.70
N GLU A 207 -45.31 0.39 -4.53
CA GLU A 207 -45.85 -0.92 -4.16
C GLU A 207 -47.33 -0.83 -3.78
N ASP A 208 -47.71 0.20 -3.02
CA ASP A 208 -49.09 0.44 -2.62
C ASP A 208 -49.98 0.77 -3.83
N ALA A 209 -49.46 1.49 -4.83
CA ALA A 209 -50.18 1.78 -6.08
C ALA A 209 -50.37 0.57 -7.02
N LYS A 210 -49.70 -0.56 -6.76
CA LYS A 210 -49.81 -1.80 -7.55
C LYS A 210 -50.73 -2.85 -6.92
N LYS A 211 -51.26 -2.60 -5.72
CA LYS A 211 -52.28 -3.41 -5.06
C LYS A 211 -53.67 -2.84 -5.32
#